data_AF-A0A5G2QJ16-F1
#
_entry.id   AF-A0A5G2QJ16-F1
#
_cell.length_a   1.000
_cell.length_b   1.000
_cell.length_c   1.000
_cell.angle_alpha   90.00
_cell.angle_beta   90.00
_cell.angle_gamma   90.00
#
_symmetry.space_group_name_H-M   'P 1'
#
loop_
_entity.id
_entity.type
_entity.pdbx_description
1 polymer ?
#
loop_
_entity_poly.entity_id
_entity_poly.type
_entity_poly.pdbx_seq_one_letter_code
_entity_poly.pdbx_strand_id
1 'polypeptide(L)'
;MKKLRNHPQSNQQENSPKTVNNETDLCSQTDLEFKREIVKILKELREDMNSNADTLRKELENIRRSQEKLEHSFAEMQTELGAVKTRMNNAEERIIDMEDRIMEITQSGQQTENRIKKLESNIRDLWDNIKRANLRIIGIPEGVEKDKGMENIFEEIIDGNFPSLKDTGFKIQEAQRAPN
;
A
#
# COMPACT_ATOMS: atom_id res chain seq x y z
N MET A 1 -122.40 -4.22 -63.99
CA MET A 1 -122.89 -5.15 -62.95
C MET A 1 -122.23 -6.52 -63.10
N LYS A 2 -121.74 -7.09 -61.98
CA LYS A 2 -121.60 -8.52 -61.58
C LYS A 2 -121.00 -9.61 -62.52
N LYS A 3 -119.93 -10.20 -61.96
CA LYS A 3 -119.60 -11.64 -61.70
C LYS A 3 -118.81 -12.52 -62.70
N LEU A 4 -117.68 -13.02 -62.15
CA LEU A 4 -117.06 -14.37 -62.16
C LEU A 4 -116.75 -15.11 -63.47
N ARG A 5 -115.48 -15.57 -63.58
CA ARG A 5 -115.15 -16.99 -63.86
C ARG A 5 -113.74 -17.34 -63.38
N ASN A 6 -113.61 -18.53 -62.79
CA ASN A 6 -112.42 -19.10 -62.13
C ASN A 6 -111.43 -19.79 -63.10
N HIS A 7 -110.20 -20.00 -62.59
CA HIS A 7 -109.02 -20.73 -63.10
C HIS A 7 -109.25 -22.21 -63.49
N PRO A 8 -108.26 -22.85 -64.16
CA PRO A 8 -107.41 -23.81 -63.43
C PRO A 8 -105.89 -23.77 -63.74
N GLN A 9 -105.11 -24.27 -62.78
CA GLN A 9 -103.65 -24.43 -62.73
C GLN A 9 -103.12 -25.53 -63.66
N SER A 10 -101.84 -25.44 -64.03
CA SER A 10 -101.05 -26.55 -64.57
C SER A 10 -99.67 -26.59 -63.90
N ASN A 11 -99.41 -27.66 -63.15
CA ASN A 11 -98.11 -28.06 -62.62
C ASN A 11 -97.27 -28.68 -63.75
N GLN A 12 -96.00 -28.32 -63.86
CA GLN A 12 -94.98 -29.19 -64.45
C GLN A 12 -93.74 -29.19 -63.55
N GLN A 13 -93.36 -30.40 -63.16
CA GLN A 13 -92.24 -30.76 -62.31
C GLN A 13 -91.22 -31.45 -63.22
N GLU A 14 -90.12 -30.79 -63.53
CA GLU A 14 -88.97 -31.41 -64.20
C GLU A 14 -87.91 -31.76 -63.14
N ASN A 15 -87.66 -33.06 -63.00
CA ASN A 15 -86.60 -33.62 -62.17
C ASN A 15 -85.28 -33.51 -62.93
N SER A 16 -84.31 -32.80 -62.34
CA SER A 16 -82.90 -32.86 -62.73
C SER A 16 -82.10 -33.58 -61.62
N PRO A 17 -81.06 -34.39 -61.95
CA PRO A 17 -80.47 -35.33 -61.02
C PRO A 17 -79.73 -34.62 -59.87
N LYS A 18 -80.00 -35.06 -58.63
CA LYS A 18 -79.23 -34.67 -57.45
C LYS A 18 -77.78 -35.10 -57.63
N THR A 19 -76.90 -34.14 -57.92
CA THR A 19 -75.48 -34.23 -57.60
C THR A 19 -75.34 -34.38 -56.09
N VAL A 20 -75.28 -35.64 -55.66
CA VAL A 20 -74.26 -36.15 -54.74
C VAL A 20 -73.96 -35.28 -53.51
N ASN A 21 -74.47 -35.71 -52.35
CA ASN A 21 -74.28 -35.15 -51.00
C ASN A 21 -72.83 -35.27 -50.46
N ASN A 22 -71.79 -35.15 -51.30
CA ASN A 22 -70.40 -35.39 -50.88
C ASN A 22 -69.68 -34.12 -50.40
N GLU A 23 -70.23 -32.92 -50.62
CA GLU A 23 -69.58 -31.66 -50.21
C GLU A 23 -69.69 -31.41 -48.69
N THR A 24 -70.80 -31.82 -48.08
CA THR A 24 -71.07 -31.59 -46.65
C THR A 24 -70.25 -32.51 -45.72
N ASP A 25 -69.96 -33.74 -46.17
CA ASP A 25 -69.16 -34.75 -45.44
C ASP A 25 -67.65 -34.54 -45.62
N LEU A 26 -67.22 -33.98 -46.76
CA LEU A 26 -65.81 -33.63 -47.00
C LEU A 26 -65.39 -32.38 -46.21
N CYS A 27 -66.30 -31.41 -46.08
CA CYS A 27 -66.08 -30.17 -45.34
C CYS A 27 -65.87 -30.41 -43.82
N SER A 28 -66.65 -31.32 -43.22
CA SER A 28 -66.55 -31.68 -41.80
C SER A 28 -65.30 -32.51 -41.45
N GLN A 29 -64.84 -33.38 -42.36
CA GLN A 29 -63.57 -34.11 -42.22
C GLN A 29 -62.36 -33.15 -42.22
N THR A 30 -62.38 -32.14 -43.09
CA THR A 30 -61.30 -31.14 -43.24
C THR A 30 -61.19 -30.24 -42.00
N ASP A 31 -62.32 -29.88 -41.38
CA ASP A 31 -62.36 -29.09 -40.15
C ASP A 31 -61.82 -29.87 -38.92
N LEU A 32 -62.05 -31.19 -38.87
CA LEU A 32 -61.49 -32.07 -37.84
C LEU A 32 -59.97 -32.19 -37.96
N GLU A 33 -59.44 -32.30 -39.18
CA GLU A 33 -58.00 -32.31 -39.45
C GLU A 33 -57.35 -30.97 -39.08
N PHE A 34 -57.96 -29.85 -39.44
CA PHE A 34 -57.49 -28.53 -39.04
C PHE A 34 -57.44 -28.37 -37.51
N LYS A 35 -58.52 -28.75 -36.80
CA LYS A 35 -58.55 -28.74 -35.33
C LYS A 35 -57.47 -29.61 -34.70
N ARG A 36 -57.22 -30.80 -35.28
CA ARG A 36 -56.14 -31.69 -34.81
C ARG A 36 -54.78 -31.02 -34.94
N GLU A 37 -54.52 -30.34 -36.05
CA GLU A 37 -53.24 -29.66 -36.27
C GLU A 37 -53.06 -28.47 -35.33
N ILE A 38 -54.12 -27.70 -35.07
CA ILE A 38 -54.09 -26.62 -34.06
C ILE A 38 -53.75 -27.18 -32.66
N VAL A 39 -54.38 -28.29 -32.26
CA VAL A 39 -54.08 -28.92 -30.96
C VAL A 39 -52.62 -29.39 -30.88
N LYS A 40 -52.08 -29.93 -31.97
CA LYS A 40 -50.68 -30.35 -32.04
C LYS A 40 -49.72 -29.18 -31.86
N ILE A 41 -49.93 -28.08 -32.60
CA ILE A 41 -49.13 -26.85 -32.47
C ILE A 41 -49.19 -26.30 -31.04
N LEU A 42 -50.38 -26.26 -30.43
CA LEU A 42 -50.55 -25.78 -29.05
C LEU A 42 -49.84 -26.68 -28.02
N LYS A 43 -49.77 -27.99 -28.30
CA LYS A 43 -49.07 -28.94 -27.43
C LYS A 43 -47.55 -28.75 -27.54
N GLU A 44 -47.02 -28.64 -28.75
CA GLU A 44 -45.59 -28.36 -28.99
C GLU A 44 -45.18 -27.02 -28.35
N LEU A 45 -45.97 -25.96 -28.55
CA LEU A 45 -45.71 -24.66 -27.94
C LEU A 45 -45.70 -24.73 -26.40
N ARG A 46 -46.61 -25.50 -25.80
CA ARG A 46 -46.65 -25.71 -24.35
C ARG A 46 -45.40 -26.45 -23.86
N GLU A 47 -44.94 -27.46 -24.59
CA GLU A 47 -43.73 -28.22 -24.26
C GLU A 47 -42.49 -27.31 -24.34
N ASP A 48 -42.36 -26.49 -25.39
CA ASP A 48 -41.28 -25.52 -25.54
C ASP A 48 -41.28 -24.47 -24.43
N MET A 49 -42.46 -23.93 -24.08
CA MET A 49 -42.61 -22.97 -22.98
C MET A 49 -42.17 -23.58 -21.64
N ASN A 50 -42.54 -24.83 -21.37
CA ASN A 50 -42.13 -25.51 -20.14
C ASN A 50 -40.62 -25.76 -20.11
N SER A 51 -40.03 -26.19 -21.23
CA SER A 51 -38.58 -26.40 -21.36
C SER A 51 -37.79 -25.10 -21.13
N ASN A 52 -38.27 -23.99 -21.70
CA ASN A 52 -37.69 -22.67 -21.49
C ASN A 52 -37.82 -22.21 -20.03
N ALA A 53 -38.99 -22.43 -19.40
CA ALA A 53 -39.19 -22.10 -17.99
C ALA A 53 -38.22 -22.87 -17.07
N ASP A 54 -38.00 -24.15 -17.34
CA ASP A 54 -37.04 -24.98 -16.59
C ASP A 54 -35.60 -24.51 -16.79
N THR A 55 -35.25 -24.06 -18.01
CA THR A 55 -33.93 -23.50 -18.32
C THR A 55 -33.70 -22.18 -17.57
N LEU A 56 -34.65 -21.25 -17.66
CA LEU A 56 -34.61 -19.98 -16.93
C LEU A 56 -34.52 -20.20 -15.41
N ARG A 57 -35.25 -21.19 -14.88
CA ARG A 57 -35.18 -21.54 -13.46
C ARG A 57 -33.77 -21.98 -13.05
N LYS A 58 -33.11 -22.82 -13.85
CA LYS A 58 -31.74 -23.28 -13.58
C LYS A 58 -30.73 -22.13 -13.63
N GLU A 59 -30.87 -21.23 -14.61
CA GLU A 59 -30.03 -20.03 -14.72
C GLU A 59 -30.20 -19.11 -13.49
N LEU A 60 -31.45 -18.90 -13.05
CA LEU A 60 -31.73 -18.06 -11.88
C LEU A 60 -31.13 -18.65 -10.60
N GLU A 61 -31.21 -19.96 -10.41
CA GLU A 61 -30.54 -20.64 -9.29
C GLU A 61 -29.01 -20.51 -9.35
N ASN A 62 -28.42 -20.56 -10.55
CA ASN A 62 -26.97 -20.36 -10.70
C ASN A 62 -26.56 -18.91 -10.39
N ILE A 63 -27.33 -17.93 -10.86
CA ILE A 63 -27.11 -16.51 -10.55
C ILE A 63 -27.21 -16.29 -9.04
N ARG A 64 -28.24 -16.84 -8.39
CA ARG A 64 -28.41 -16.75 -6.94
C ARG A 64 -27.21 -17.29 -6.18
N ARG A 65 -26.72 -18.50 -6.52
CA ARG A 65 -25.51 -19.07 -5.90
C ARG A 65 -24.28 -18.21 -6.14
N SER A 66 -24.17 -17.58 -7.31
CA SER A 66 -23.04 -16.69 -7.60
C SER A 66 -23.10 -15.39 -6.78
N GLN A 67 -24.29 -14.84 -6.55
CA GLN A 67 -24.51 -13.67 -5.70
C GLN A 67 -24.15 -13.99 -4.24
N GLU A 68 -24.60 -15.12 -3.71
CA GLU A 68 -24.28 -15.56 -2.33
C GLU A 68 -22.76 -15.69 -2.12
N LYS A 69 -22.02 -16.21 -3.11
CA LYS A 69 -20.54 -16.28 -3.06
C LYS A 69 -19.88 -14.90 -3.09
N LEU A 70 -20.42 -13.98 -3.90
CA LEU A 70 -19.90 -12.62 -4.00
C LEU A 70 -20.11 -11.86 -2.69
N GLU A 71 -21.28 -12.00 -2.06
CA GLU A 71 -21.59 -11.42 -0.76
C GLU A 71 -20.64 -11.92 0.34
N HIS A 72 -20.37 -13.23 0.38
CA HIS A 72 -19.41 -13.81 1.31
C HIS A 72 -18.00 -13.22 1.11
N SER A 73 -17.50 -13.22 -0.13
CA SER A 73 -16.18 -12.67 -0.44
C SER A 73 -16.09 -11.18 -0.11
N PHE A 74 -17.17 -10.43 -0.31
CA PHE A 74 -17.23 -9.02 0.06
C PHE A 74 -17.13 -8.80 1.58
N ALA A 75 -17.84 -9.62 2.38
CA ALA A 75 -17.75 -9.56 3.83
C ALA A 75 -16.35 -9.90 4.37
N GLU A 76 -15.68 -10.89 3.76
CA GLU A 76 -14.28 -11.23 4.08
C GLU A 76 -13.35 -10.04 3.79
N MET A 77 -13.46 -9.44 2.60
CA MET A 77 -12.68 -8.26 2.23
C MET A 77 -12.89 -7.09 3.19
N GLN A 78 -14.12 -6.85 3.63
CA GLN A 78 -14.41 -5.79 4.61
C GLN A 78 -13.73 -6.05 5.96
N THR A 79 -13.71 -7.31 6.40
CA THR A 79 -13.06 -7.72 7.65
C THR A 79 -11.55 -7.56 7.56
N GLU A 80 -10.93 -8.03 6.47
CA GLU A 80 -9.50 -7.88 6.24
C GLU A 80 -9.09 -6.40 6.13
N LEU A 81 -9.88 -5.58 5.44
CA LEU A 81 -9.64 -4.14 5.34
C LEU A 81 -9.69 -3.47 6.71
N GLY A 82 -10.63 -3.86 7.56
CA GLY A 82 -10.68 -3.42 8.96
C GLY A 82 -9.41 -3.78 9.73
N ALA A 83 -8.94 -5.02 9.61
CA ALA A 83 -7.70 -5.47 10.25
C ALA A 83 -6.45 -4.75 9.72
N VAL A 84 -6.39 -4.45 8.42
CA VAL A 84 -5.33 -3.63 7.82
C VAL A 84 -5.36 -2.21 8.40
N LYS A 85 -6.54 -1.58 8.48
CA LYS A 85 -6.70 -0.24 9.03
C LYS A 85 -6.21 -0.15 10.48
N THR A 86 -6.57 -1.11 11.33
CA THR A 86 -6.08 -1.15 12.72
C THR A 86 -4.56 -1.30 12.78
N ARG A 87 -3.98 -2.18 11.97
CA ARG A 87 -2.51 -2.35 11.93
C ARG A 87 -1.80 -1.08 11.44
N MET A 88 -2.39 -0.36 10.48
CA MET A 88 -1.87 0.91 9.98
C MET A 88 -1.87 1.99 11.06
N ASN A 89 -2.98 2.17 11.77
CA ASN A 89 -3.06 3.13 12.87
C ASN A 89 -2.02 2.83 13.97
N ASN A 90 -1.88 1.56 14.36
CA ASN A 90 -0.86 1.16 15.34
C ASN A 90 0.58 1.41 14.83
N ALA A 91 0.81 1.28 13.53
CA ALA A 91 2.11 1.58 12.93
C ALA A 91 2.38 3.10 12.92
N GLU A 92 1.36 3.93 12.63
CA GLU A 92 1.46 5.39 12.70
C GLU A 92 1.80 5.86 14.11
N GLU A 93 1.12 5.37 15.15
CA GLU A 93 1.42 5.71 16.55
C GLU A 93 2.87 5.35 16.92
N ARG A 94 3.33 4.16 16.52
CA ARG A 94 4.72 3.74 16.76
C ARG A 94 5.74 4.61 16.03
N ILE A 95 5.40 5.14 14.85
CA ILE A 95 6.26 6.06 14.11
C ILE A 95 6.36 7.39 14.84
N ILE A 96 5.24 7.93 15.33
CA ILE A 96 5.21 9.17 16.12
C ILE A 96 6.11 9.04 17.37
N ASP A 97 5.94 7.96 18.14
CA ASP A 97 6.78 7.69 19.32
C ASP A 97 8.28 7.58 18.97
N MET A 98 8.60 7.03 17.80
CA MET A 98 9.98 6.92 17.33
C MET A 98 10.56 8.28 16.91
N GLU A 99 9.76 9.12 16.25
CA GLU A 99 10.16 10.47 15.85
C GLU A 99 10.53 11.33 17.07
N ASP A 100 9.71 11.29 18.13
CA ASP A 100 9.98 12.00 19.39
C ASP A 100 11.28 11.52 20.03
N ARG A 101 11.49 10.20 20.13
CA ARG A 101 12.72 9.62 20.69
C ARG A 101 13.96 9.99 19.88
N ILE A 102 13.87 10.03 18.55
CA ILE A 102 14.98 10.46 17.69
C ILE A 102 15.33 11.93 17.95
N MET A 103 14.32 12.78 18.16
CA MET A 103 14.52 14.19 18.49
C MET A 103 15.26 14.36 19.83
N GLU A 104 14.84 13.62 20.86
CA GLU A 104 15.49 13.62 22.18
C GLU A 104 16.96 13.16 22.09
N ILE A 105 17.23 12.06 21.38
CA ILE A 105 18.59 11.53 21.18
C ILE A 105 19.45 12.56 20.45
N THR A 106 18.91 13.20 19.41
CA THR A 106 19.64 14.22 18.63
C THR A 106 20.00 15.42 19.51
N GLN A 107 19.06 15.91 20.31
CA GLN A 107 19.31 17.02 21.24
C GLN A 107 20.35 16.66 22.29
N SER A 108 20.25 15.47 22.90
CA SER A 108 21.21 14.97 23.89
C SER A 108 22.62 14.79 23.30
N GLY A 109 22.69 14.28 22.06
CA GLY A 109 23.93 14.15 21.31
C GLY A 109 24.60 15.50 21.10
N GLN A 110 23.84 16.52 20.66
CA GLN A 110 24.37 17.87 20.46
C GLN A 110 24.88 18.51 21.76
N GLN A 111 24.16 18.31 22.87
CA GLN A 111 24.62 18.79 24.18
C GLN A 111 25.92 18.13 24.62
N THR A 112 26.05 16.82 24.39
CA THR A 112 27.25 16.05 24.72
C THR A 112 28.43 16.52 23.88
N GLU A 113 28.24 16.71 22.57
CA GLU A 113 29.26 17.23 21.66
C GLU A 113 29.76 18.61 22.10
N ASN A 114 28.85 19.52 22.45
CA ASN A 114 29.22 20.85 22.95
C ASN A 114 30.02 20.77 24.25
N ARG A 115 29.68 19.82 25.14
CA ARG A 115 30.42 19.60 26.39
C ARG A 115 31.83 19.07 26.11
N ILE A 116 31.98 18.15 25.16
CA ILE A 116 33.28 17.63 24.72
C ILE A 116 34.14 18.76 24.15
N LYS A 117 33.62 19.56 23.22
CA LYS A 117 34.34 20.71 22.63
C LYS A 117 34.82 21.69 23.71
N LYS A 118 33.99 21.97 24.72
CA LYS A 118 34.38 22.82 25.85
C LYS A 118 35.50 22.18 26.69
N LEU A 119 35.40 20.89 26.99
CA LEU A 119 36.43 20.17 27.74
C LEU A 119 37.76 20.14 26.97
N GLU A 120 37.73 19.91 25.66
CA GLU A 120 38.92 19.95 24.80
C GLU A 120 39.60 21.32 24.83
N SER A 121 38.83 22.40 24.72
CA SER A 121 39.35 23.77 24.85
C SER A 121 40.00 23.97 26.22
N ASN A 122 39.30 23.60 27.29
CA ASN A 122 39.82 23.75 28.65
C ASN A 122 41.13 22.97 28.86
N ILE A 123 41.23 21.76 28.31
CA ILE A 123 42.45 20.94 28.39
C ILE A 123 43.60 21.62 27.66
N ARG A 124 43.34 22.21 26.49
CA ARG A 124 44.36 22.98 25.74
C ARG A 124 44.84 24.17 26.56
N ASP A 125 43.91 24.95 27.11
CA ASP A 125 44.23 26.12 27.92
C ASP A 125 45.04 25.75 29.17
N LEU A 126 44.68 24.64 29.83
CA LEU A 126 45.43 24.11 30.97
C LEU A 126 46.83 23.67 30.57
N TRP A 127 46.98 22.98 29.44
CA TRP A 127 48.30 22.58 28.93
C TRP A 127 49.19 23.77 28.59
N ASP A 128 48.62 24.79 27.96
CA ASP A 128 49.33 26.03 27.64
C ASP A 128 49.73 26.78 28.92
N ASN A 129 48.86 26.77 29.94
CA ASN A 129 49.17 27.34 31.24
C ASN A 129 50.31 26.60 31.95
N ILE A 130 50.26 25.27 32.00
CA ILE A 130 51.30 24.42 32.60
C ILE A 130 52.65 24.65 31.90
N LYS A 131 52.65 24.77 30.57
CA LYS A 131 53.87 24.96 29.78
C LYS A 131 54.34 26.41 29.72
N ARG A 132 53.61 27.37 30.29
CA ARG A 132 53.91 28.81 30.18
C ARG A 132 55.30 29.18 30.70
N ALA A 133 55.80 28.47 31.72
CA ALA A 133 57.13 28.70 32.30
C ALA A 133 58.21 27.76 31.71
N ASN A 134 57.86 26.89 30.77
CA ASN A 134 58.78 25.90 30.21
C ASN A 134 59.53 26.49 29.01
N LEU A 135 60.83 26.23 28.94
CA LEU A 135 61.68 26.56 27.80
C LEU A 135 62.15 25.29 27.11
N ARG A 136 62.15 25.27 25.78
CA ARG A 136 62.70 24.16 24.99
C ARG A 136 64.00 24.59 24.34
N ILE A 137 65.10 23.99 24.77
CA ILE A 137 66.44 24.23 24.23
C ILE A 137 66.78 23.08 23.29
N ILE A 138 67.19 23.40 22.07
CA ILE A 138 67.47 22.44 20.99
C ILE A 138 68.94 22.59 20.58
N GLY A 139 69.56 21.50 20.10
CA GLY A 139 70.95 21.51 19.62
C GLY A 139 71.99 21.19 20.67
N ILE A 140 71.58 20.77 21.87
CA ILE A 140 72.50 20.32 22.93
C ILE A 140 72.91 18.86 22.65
N PRO A 141 74.20 18.56 22.44
CA PRO A 141 74.67 17.19 22.19
C PRO A 141 74.25 16.23 23.30
N GLU A 142 73.89 15.00 22.98
CA GLU A 142 73.46 14.01 23.98
C GLU A 142 74.61 13.61 24.92
N GLY A 143 74.31 13.38 26.20
CA GLY A 143 75.25 12.87 27.19
C GLY A 143 76.07 13.94 27.92
N VAL A 144 76.13 15.18 27.42
CA VAL A 144 76.85 16.29 28.07
C VAL A 144 76.28 16.64 29.45
N GLU A 145 74.99 16.33 29.67
CA GLU A 145 74.30 16.49 30.93
C GLU A 145 74.77 15.51 32.02
N LYS A 146 75.37 14.38 31.66
CA LYS A 146 75.87 13.40 32.63
C LYS A 146 77.10 13.91 33.36
N ASP A 147 77.95 14.65 32.66
CA ASP A 147 79.21 15.16 33.20
C ASP A 147 79.01 16.49 33.92
N LYS A 148 78.18 17.39 33.35
CA LYS A 148 78.01 18.76 33.85
C LYS A 148 76.72 18.99 34.65
N GLY A 149 75.68 18.18 34.46
CA GLY A 149 74.33 18.48 34.93
C GLY A 149 73.57 19.45 34.01
N MET A 150 72.23 19.36 34.00
CA MET A 150 71.37 20.16 33.11
C MET A 150 71.34 21.64 33.49
N GLU A 151 71.40 21.96 34.79
CA GLU A 151 71.39 23.34 35.29
C GLU A 151 72.65 24.10 34.86
N ASN A 152 73.82 23.47 34.97
CA ASN A 152 75.08 24.10 34.55
C ASN A 152 75.12 24.36 33.03
N ILE A 153 74.52 23.47 32.23
CA ILE A 153 74.38 23.69 30.79
C ILE A 153 73.52 24.93 30.51
N PHE A 154 72.42 25.12 31.27
CA PHE A 154 71.58 26.30 31.14
C PHE A 154 72.35 27.59 31.49
N GLU A 155 73.08 27.60 32.61
CA GLU A 155 73.89 28.76 33.00
C GLU A 155 74.99 29.07 31.97
N GLU A 156 75.70 28.07 31.43
CA GLU A 156 76.67 28.28 30.34
C GLU A 156 76.01 28.93 29.10
N ILE A 157 74.77 28.54 28.76
CA ILE A 157 74.02 29.12 27.64
C ILE A 157 73.65 30.57 27.93
N ILE A 158 73.13 30.88 29.11
CA ILE A 158 72.78 32.26 29.50
C ILE A 158 74.04 33.13 29.53
N ASP A 159 75.12 32.64 30.11
CA ASP A 159 76.38 33.37 30.22
C ASP A 159 77.03 33.69 28.86
N GLY A 160 76.92 32.75 27.92
CA GLY A 160 77.48 32.89 26.58
C GLY A 160 76.63 33.77 25.65
N ASN A 161 75.30 33.73 25.77
CA ASN A 161 74.39 34.38 24.82
C ASN A 161 73.71 35.64 25.37
N PHE A 162 73.45 35.69 26.68
CA PHE A 162 72.69 36.76 27.34
C PHE A 162 73.42 37.29 28.58
N PRO A 163 74.58 37.96 28.40
CA PRO A 163 75.40 38.45 29.51
C PRO A 163 74.72 39.50 30.41
N SER A 164 73.60 40.09 29.97
CA SER A 164 72.78 40.98 30.80
C SER A 164 71.91 40.23 31.82
N LEU A 165 71.78 38.92 31.70
CA LEU A 165 70.90 38.09 32.54
C LEU A 165 71.67 37.25 33.57
N LYS A 166 73.00 37.32 33.62
CA LYS A 166 73.86 36.46 34.48
C LYS A 166 73.49 36.51 35.96
N ASP A 167 73.22 37.71 36.48
CA ASP A 167 72.94 37.92 37.90
C ASP A 167 71.43 37.83 38.23
N THR A 168 70.59 37.35 37.31
CA THR A 168 69.13 37.30 37.49
C THR A 168 68.71 36.26 38.52
N GLY A 169 69.55 35.26 38.81
CA GLY A 169 69.30 34.23 39.82
C GLY A 169 68.11 33.34 39.46
N PHE A 170 68.11 32.76 38.25
CA PHE A 170 67.06 31.86 37.79
C PHE A 170 66.89 30.66 38.73
N LYS A 171 65.64 30.26 38.95
CA LYS A 171 65.32 29.05 39.71
C LYS A 171 64.73 28.01 38.75
N ILE A 172 65.49 26.96 38.52
CA ILE A 172 65.07 25.82 37.70
C ILE A 172 64.30 24.86 38.61
N GLN A 173 63.04 24.58 38.26
CA GLN A 173 62.24 23.61 39.00
C GLN A 173 62.55 22.17 38.56
N GLU A 174 62.69 21.95 37.25
CA GLU A 174 63.00 20.67 36.65
C GLU A 174 63.70 20.93 35.31
N ALA A 175 64.72 20.13 34.99
CA ALA A 175 65.34 20.12 33.68
C ALA A 175 65.58 18.68 33.24
N GLN A 176 65.05 18.33 32.07
CA GLN A 176 65.17 16.99 31.52
C GLN A 176 65.19 17.01 30.00
N ARG A 177 65.74 15.95 29.41
CA ARG A 177 65.62 15.71 27.97
C ARG A 177 64.17 15.41 27.65
N ALA A 178 63.69 15.92 26.52
CA ALA A 178 62.44 15.42 25.96
C ALA A 178 62.63 13.94 25.59
N PRO A 179 61.64 13.06 25.86
CA PRO A 179 61.71 11.68 25.42
C PRO A 179 61.96 11.59 23.91
N ASN A 180 62.85 10.68 23.50
CA ASN A 180 63.10 10.34 22.09
C ASN A 180 61.99 9.48 21.51
#